data_AF-A0A947AA52-F1
#
_entry.id   AF-A0A947AA52-F1
#
_cell.length_a   1.000
_cell.length_b   1.000
_cell.length_c   1.000
_cell.angle_alpha   90.00
_cell.angle_beta   90.00
_cell.angle_gamma   90.00
#
_symmetry.space_group_name_H-M   'P 1'
#
loop_
_entity.id
_entity.type
_entity.pdbx_description
1 polymer ?
#
loop_
_entity_poly.entity_id
_entity_poly.type
_entity_poly.pdbx_seq_one_letter_code
_entity_poly.pdbx_strand_id
1 'polypeptide(L)'
;NITVPADHILDATGELQNRKEVFSKEMMKRYEQARKSYDKPVIIVTQEEVEELEKGFSDKKKTWKFKANNVRDYGFATSRKFIWDMQAVRIGSRDVMAVSLYPKEGNPLWEEYSTKAVASTLKSYSKFTFDYPYSKAISVHARNQGMEYPMICWNYGRPNEDGTYSDRVKYGMISVIIHEVGHNFFPMIVNSDERQWGWMDEGLDTFMQYLAEQEFGEAFPKAIAPNEKYPSRRGDPSKIVPYMSGDQNMISPIMSNPENVYQLGPNAYAKPATALNILRETVMGRELFDHAFKTYAQRWKFKHPTPEDFFRTMEDASAVDLDWYWRSWFYTTDYVDIGVKGVKKYYVSDKPGKRMREYMAARNISESDLPPLVYLAEEGSEDFDPELKGKNPLETSQTLKEFMMDNMTAEERKSIKEPKYFYEVTFDKPGGIPMPLIVEYTYADGTRENITYPPEIWRKNDKEVKRVIASEKEITGIVVDPRAETADIDVTNNAWPKKEQQSDFDKFKKSIKGK
;
A
#
# COMPACT_ATOMS: atom_id res chain seq x y z
N ASN A 1 37.12 -16.17 10.41
CA ASN A 1 38.30 -15.31 10.55
C ASN A 1 38.62 -14.69 9.20
N ILE A 2 38.79 -13.37 9.13
CA ILE A 2 39.10 -12.66 7.88
C ILE A 2 40.37 -11.84 8.11
N THR A 3 41.40 -12.06 7.29
CA THR A 3 42.69 -11.35 7.39
C THR A 3 42.81 -10.36 6.25
N VAL A 4 43.01 -9.09 6.57
CA VAL A 4 43.12 -7.98 5.61
C VAL A 4 44.33 -7.11 5.94
N PRO A 5 44.77 -6.23 5.02
CA PRO A 5 45.76 -5.20 5.34
C PRO A 5 45.39 -4.41 6.61
N ALA A 6 46.39 -4.02 7.41
CA ALA A 6 46.16 -3.46 8.74
C ALA A 6 45.48 -2.07 8.73
N ASP A 7 45.60 -1.36 7.62
CA ASP A 7 44.96 -0.09 7.27
C ASP A 7 43.50 -0.24 6.82
N HIS A 8 43.00 -1.46 6.60
CA HIS A 8 41.60 -1.66 6.25
C HIS A 8 40.68 -1.60 7.47
N ILE A 9 39.53 -0.96 7.26
CA ILE A 9 38.32 -1.12 8.05
C ILE A 9 37.52 -2.28 7.46
N LEU A 10 36.85 -3.06 8.31
CA LEU A 10 36.09 -4.23 7.90
C LEU A 10 34.88 -4.41 8.81
N ASP A 11 33.73 -4.70 8.21
CA ASP A 11 32.60 -5.29 8.91
C ASP A 11 31.98 -6.44 8.09
N ALA A 12 31.23 -7.31 8.75
CA ALA A 12 30.72 -8.54 8.16
C ALA A 12 29.45 -9.05 8.84
N THR A 13 28.77 -10.01 8.21
CA THR A 13 27.76 -10.85 8.86
C THR A 13 28.30 -11.42 10.19
N GLY A 14 27.50 -11.34 11.26
CA GLY A 14 27.83 -11.85 12.58
C GLY A 14 28.44 -10.84 13.56
N GLU A 15 28.67 -11.30 14.79
CA GLU A 15 29.21 -10.47 15.88
C GLU A 15 30.74 -10.49 15.88
N LEU A 16 31.37 -9.32 15.97
CA LEU A 16 32.82 -9.18 16.06
C LEU A 16 33.34 -9.59 17.44
N GLN A 17 34.09 -10.68 17.50
CA GLN A 17 34.54 -11.34 18.73
C GLN A 17 35.81 -10.72 19.32
N ASN A 18 36.65 -10.09 18.51
CA ASN A 18 37.96 -9.57 18.95
C ASN A 18 38.10 -8.05 18.78
N ARG A 19 37.02 -7.29 19.00
CA ARG A 19 36.97 -5.83 18.76
C ARG A 19 38.13 -5.07 19.42
N LYS A 20 38.49 -5.39 20.66
CA LYS A 20 39.60 -4.75 21.41
C LYS A 20 40.98 -4.97 20.77
N GLU A 21 41.15 -6.01 19.96
CA GLU A 21 42.41 -6.29 19.23
C GLU A 21 42.49 -5.50 17.92
N VAL A 22 41.33 -5.23 17.28
CA VAL A 22 41.28 -4.66 15.93
C VAL A 22 40.95 -3.17 15.89
N PHE A 23 40.33 -2.64 16.94
CA PHE A 23 40.00 -1.21 17.08
C PHE A 23 41.15 -0.44 17.74
N SER A 24 41.34 0.81 17.30
CA SER A 24 42.14 1.77 18.05
C SER A 24 41.45 2.14 19.37
N LYS A 25 42.18 2.78 20.29
CA LYS A 25 41.60 3.30 21.55
C LYS A 25 40.46 4.29 21.29
N GLU A 26 40.61 5.12 20.28
CA GLU A 26 39.61 6.14 19.93
C GLU A 26 38.37 5.50 19.28
N MET A 27 38.55 4.53 18.37
CA MET A 27 37.43 3.74 17.82
C MET A 27 36.66 3.02 18.93
N MET A 28 37.35 2.44 19.92
CA MET A 28 36.71 1.80 21.08
C MET A 28 35.89 2.80 21.90
N LYS A 29 36.41 4.00 22.14
CA LYS A 29 35.70 5.06 22.87
C LYS A 29 34.42 5.49 22.14
N ARG A 30 34.51 5.75 20.83
CA ARG A 30 33.36 6.13 19.99
C ARG A 30 32.35 4.99 19.88
N TYR A 31 32.81 3.73 19.85
CA TYR A 31 31.92 2.56 19.87
C TYR A 31 31.11 2.44 21.17
N GLU A 32 31.73 2.62 22.34
CA GLU A 32 30.99 2.61 23.61
C GLU A 32 30.01 3.79 23.73
N GLN A 33 30.28 4.90 23.05
CA GLN A 33 29.33 6.01 22.90
C GLN A 33 28.17 5.62 21.98
N ALA A 34 28.44 5.02 20.82
CA ALA A 34 27.43 4.59 19.85
C ALA A 34 26.41 3.61 20.46
N ARG A 35 26.88 2.68 21.31
CA ARG A 35 26.01 1.74 22.06
C ARG A 35 24.98 2.42 22.97
N LYS A 36 25.16 3.71 23.27
CA LYS A 36 24.28 4.51 24.12
C LYS A 36 23.61 5.64 23.35
N SER A 37 23.81 5.74 22.04
CA SER A 37 23.24 6.79 21.21
C SER A 37 22.06 6.24 20.41
N TYR A 38 20.85 6.61 20.82
CA TYR A 38 19.60 6.10 20.24
C TYR A 38 18.97 7.06 19.23
N ASP A 39 19.36 8.34 19.26
CA ASP A 39 18.72 9.41 18.51
C ASP A 39 19.55 9.88 17.30
N LYS A 40 20.84 9.53 17.26
CA LYS A 40 21.73 9.91 16.15
C LYS A 40 22.89 8.93 15.95
N PRO A 41 23.46 8.85 14.74
CA PRO A 41 24.70 8.12 14.49
C PRO A 41 25.90 8.73 15.22
N VAL A 42 26.84 7.88 15.59
CA VAL A 42 28.17 8.24 16.08
C VAL A 42 29.20 7.74 15.08
N ILE A 43 29.99 8.66 14.52
CA ILE A 43 31.11 8.34 13.63
C ILE A 43 32.18 7.62 14.44
N ILE A 44 32.52 6.39 14.04
CA ILE A 44 33.55 5.54 14.64
C ILE A 44 34.91 5.79 13.97
N VAL A 45 34.92 5.91 12.65
CA VAL A 45 36.10 6.26 11.82
C VAL A 45 35.73 7.50 11.01
N THR A 46 36.45 8.61 11.18
CA THR A 46 36.13 9.89 10.53
C THR A 46 36.65 9.97 9.10
N GLN A 47 36.12 10.93 8.33
CA GLN A 47 36.62 11.18 6.99
C GLN A 47 38.10 11.60 6.99
N GLU A 48 38.53 12.43 7.94
CA GLU A 48 39.93 12.87 8.03
C GLU A 48 40.87 11.69 8.32
N GLU A 49 40.45 10.75 9.19
CA GLU A 49 41.20 9.52 9.46
C GLU A 49 41.32 8.67 8.19
N VAL A 50 40.24 8.58 7.41
CA VAL A 50 40.21 7.84 6.14
C VAL A 50 41.09 8.49 5.06
N GLU A 51 41.04 9.83 4.93
CA GLU A 51 41.84 10.59 3.98
C GLU A 51 43.34 10.48 4.27
N GLU A 52 43.72 10.33 5.55
CA GLU A 52 45.10 10.03 5.91
C GLU A 52 45.48 8.58 5.59
N LEU A 53 44.61 7.62 5.92
CA LEU A 53 44.84 6.19 5.64
C LEU A 53 44.98 5.89 4.15
N GLU A 54 44.22 6.57 3.28
CA GLU A 54 44.23 6.29 1.85
C GLU A 54 45.45 6.84 1.09
N LYS A 55 46.31 7.65 1.73
CA LYS A 55 47.56 8.16 1.12
C LYS A 55 48.63 7.08 0.94
N GLY A 56 48.49 5.95 1.61
CA GLY A 56 49.46 4.85 1.58
C GLY A 56 48.83 3.47 1.62
N PHE A 57 49.69 2.45 1.66
CA PHE A 57 49.31 1.05 1.74
C PHE A 57 50.07 0.39 2.90
N SER A 58 49.41 -0.47 3.67
CA SER A 58 50.07 -1.23 4.73
C SER A 58 50.47 -2.62 4.27
N ASP A 59 51.74 -2.99 4.48
CA ASP A 59 52.22 -4.36 4.32
C ASP A 59 51.90 -5.25 5.54
N LYS A 60 51.45 -4.64 6.64
CA LYS A 60 51.03 -5.36 7.85
C LYS A 60 49.61 -5.91 7.65
N LYS A 61 49.28 -6.98 8.36
CA LYS A 61 47.95 -7.61 8.32
C LYS A 61 47.28 -7.59 9.69
N LYS A 62 45.94 -7.62 9.69
CA LYS A 62 45.08 -7.69 10.88
C LYS A 62 43.99 -8.74 10.66
N THR A 63 43.69 -9.53 11.69
CA THR A 63 42.69 -10.60 11.62
C THR A 63 41.44 -10.24 12.41
N TRP A 64 40.29 -10.23 11.74
CA TRP A 64 38.98 -10.00 12.32
C TRP A 64 38.25 -11.34 12.52
N LYS A 65 37.64 -11.53 13.69
CA LYS A 65 36.96 -12.78 14.07
C LYS A 65 35.47 -12.50 14.24
N PHE A 66 34.65 -13.04 13.34
CA PHE A 66 33.19 -12.93 13.42
C PHE A 66 32.55 -14.29 13.71
N LYS A 67 31.41 -14.27 14.40
CA LYS A 67 30.56 -15.43 14.63
C LYS A 67 29.12 -15.08 14.31
N ALA A 68 28.48 -15.87 13.45
CA ALA A 68 27.06 -15.77 13.13
C ALA A 68 26.38 -17.11 13.40
N ASN A 69 25.14 -17.09 13.86
CA ASN A 69 24.30 -18.27 14.04
C ASN A 69 22.96 -18.02 13.32
N ASN A 70 22.34 -19.09 12.83
CA ASN A 70 21.05 -19.05 12.12
C ASN A 70 21.05 -18.11 10.90
N VAL A 71 22.14 -18.10 10.13
CA VAL A 71 22.26 -17.35 8.87
C VAL A 71 22.41 -18.33 7.71
N ARG A 72 21.77 -18.04 6.57
CA ARG A 72 21.87 -18.87 5.36
C ARG A 72 23.12 -18.54 4.52
N ASP A 73 23.50 -17.27 4.49
CA ASP A 73 24.65 -16.76 3.75
C ASP A 73 25.55 -15.86 4.62
N TYR A 74 26.71 -15.51 4.10
CA TYR A 74 27.71 -14.71 4.79
C TYR A 74 28.34 -13.67 3.86
N GLY A 75 28.24 -12.39 4.23
CA GLY A 75 28.86 -11.27 3.52
C GLY A 75 29.90 -10.54 4.36
N PHE A 76 30.86 -9.89 3.71
CA PHE A 76 31.79 -8.96 4.36
C PHE A 76 32.24 -7.85 3.42
N ALA A 77 32.53 -6.68 3.97
CA ALA A 77 33.09 -5.55 3.22
C ALA A 77 34.35 -5.05 3.90
N THR A 78 35.37 -4.71 3.11
CA THR A 78 36.63 -4.17 3.64
C THR A 78 37.24 -3.13 2.71
N SER A 79 37.73 -2.04 3.29
CA SER A 79 38.43 -0.97 2.56
C SER A 79 39.21 -0.11 3.54
N ARG A 80 40.34 0.45 3.09
CA ARG A 80 41.00 1.57 3.80
C ARG A 80 40.21 2.88 3.69
N LYS A 81 39.26 2.93 2.76
CA LYS A 81 38.45 4.12 2.44
C LYS A 81 37.14 4.22 3.21
N PHE A 82 36.86 3.34 4.17
CA PHE A 82 35.57 3.37 4.86
C PHE A 82 35.57 4.32 6.05
N ILE A 83 34.74 5.35 5.92
CA ILE A 83 34.08 6.01 7.04
C ILE A 83 33.10 4.99 7.63
N TRP A 84 32.99 4.98 8.95
CA TRP A 84 32.18 4.00 9.67
C TRP A 84 31.40 4.70 10.76
N ASP A 85 30.08 4.59 10.74
CA ASP A 85 29.22 5.14 11.78
C ASP A 85 28.24 4.09 12.34
N MET A 86 27.75 4.34 13.54
CA MET A 86 26.86 3.42 14.23
C MET A 86 25.83 4.14 15.12
N GLN A 87 24.65 3.54 15.25
CA GLN A 87 23.58 3.99 16.15
C GLN A 87 22.97 2.78 16.86
N ALA A 88 22.69 2.93 18.17
CA ALA A 88 21.95 1.91 18.92
C ALA A 88 20.45 1.99 18.61
N VAL A 89 19.81 0.85 18.44
CA VAL A 89 18.38 0.71 18.21
C VAL A 89 17.82 -0.23 19.25
N ARG A 90 16.86 0.26 20.05
CA ARG A 90 16.13 -0.58 21.00
C ARG A 90 15.10 -1.42 20.26
N ILE A 91 15.24 -2.74 20.31
CA ILE A 91 14.29 -3.71 19.75
C ILE A 91 13.92 -4.70 20.85
N GLY A 92 12.66 -4.68 21.29
CA GLY A 92 12.22 -5.40 22.48
C GLY A 92 13.08 -5.03 23.69
N SER A 93 13.70 -6.03 24.31
CA SER A 93 14.59 -5.87 25.47
C SER A 93 16.09 -5.76 25.12
N ARG A 94 16.45 -5.73 23.82
CA ARG A 94 17.85 -5.75 23.36
C ARG A 94 18.21 -4.49 22.58
N ASP A 95 19.51 -4.21 22.56
CA ASP A 95 20.09 -3.18 21.70
C ASP A 95 20.71 -3.84 20.46
N VAL A 96 20.30 -3.37 19.29
CA VAL A 96 20.83 -3.75 17.97
C VAL A 96 21.60 -2.56 17.41
N MET A 97 22.71 -2.80 16.72
CA MET A 97 23.45 -1.71 16.07
C MET A 97 22.98 -1.51 14.63
N ALA A 98 22.50 -0.31 14.31
CA ALA A 98 22.44 0.17 12.93
C ALA A 98 23.83 0.69 12.54
N VAL A 99 24.32 0.29 11.37
CA VAL A 99 25.72 0.52 10.96
C VAL A 99 25.77 0.96 9.49
N SER A 100 26.61 1.95 9.16
CA SER A 100 26.96 2.23 7.76
C SER A 100 28.46 2.27 7.52
N LEU A 101 28.88 1.74 6.35
CA LEU A 101 30.24 1.79 5.84
C LEU A 101 30.23 2.49 4.48
N TYR A 102 30.91 3.62 4.36
CA TYR A 102 30.89 4.41 3.13
C TYR A 102 32.19 5.18 2.92
N PRO A 103 32.60 5.47 1.67
CA PRO A 103 33.76 6.30 1.43
C PRO A 103 33.39 7.78 1.37
N LYS A 104 34.38 8.67 1.30
CA LYS A 104 34.17 10.12 1.23
C LYS A 104 33.31 10.54 0.03
N GLU A 105 33.31 9.76 -1.05
CA GLU A 105 32.45 10.01 -2.21
C GLU A 105 30.96 9.82 -1.90
N GLY A 106 30.61 9.15 -0.80
CA GLY A 106 29.22 9.05 -0.32
C GLY A 106 28.76 10.31 0.41
N ASN A 107 29.68 11.18 0.84
CA ASN A 107 29.35 12.37 1.63
C ASN A 107 28.91 13.55 0.75
N PRO A 108 27.98 14.39 1.25
CA PRO A 108 27.39 14.36 2.60
C PRO A 108 26.18 13.43 2.75
N LEU A 109 25.67 12.88 1.65
CA LEU A 109 24.40 12.16 1.61
C LEU A 109 24.35 10.94 2.54
N TRP A 110 25.42 10.13 2.56
CA TRP A 110 25.49 8.90 3.37
C TRP A 110 25.56 9.18 4.86
N GLU A 111 26.45 10.08 5.28
CA GLU A 111 26.56 10.51 6.68
C GLU A 111 25.25 11.08 7.21
N GLU A 112 24.49 11.78 6.37
CA GLU A 112 23.24 12.39 6.79
C GLU A 112 22.10 11.37 6.98
N TYR A 113 21.99 10.35 6.11
CA TYR A 113 20.79 9.53 6.01
C TYR A 113 20.97 8.02 6.15
N SER A 114 22.13 7.44 5.83
CA SER A 114 22.26 5.98 5.72
C SER A 114 21.94 5.26 7.03
N THR A 115 22.62 5.60 8.13
CA THR A 115 22.39 4.95 9.42
C THR A 115 21.01 5.25 10.01
N LYS A 116 20.43 6.42 9.69
CA LYS A 116 19.04 6.74 10.07
C LYS A 116 18.05 5.83 9.33
N ALA A 117 18.25 5.58 8.04
CA ALA A 117 17.42 4.67 7.26
C ALA A 117 17.50 3.25 7.85
N VAL A 118 18.71 2.71 8.09
CA VAL A 118 18.90 1.40 8.74
C VAL A 118 18.18 1.34 10.09
N ALA A 119 18.35 2.35 10.94
CA ALA A 119 17.73 2.40 12.26
C ALA A 119 16.20 2.47 12.19
N SER A 120 15.66 3.22 11.22
CA SER A 120 14.22 3.32 10.98
C SER A 120 13.65 1.98 10.52
N THR A 121 14.27 1.33 9.53
CA THR A 121 13.85 0.02 9.00
C THR A 121 13.78 -1.02 10.11
N LEU A 122 14.80 -1.12 10.96
CA LEU A 122 14.83 -2.08 12.07
C LEU A 122 13.63 -1.91 13.02
N LYS A 123 13.22 -0.66 13.30
CA LYS A 123 12.06 -0.37 14.15
C LYS A 123 10.75 -0.72 13.43
N SER A 124 10.57 -0.23 12.21
CA SER A 124 9.35 -0.44 11.40
C SER A 124 9.10 -1.92 11.15
N TYR A 125 10.10 -2.64 10.64
CA TYR A 125 9.94 -4.06 10.35
C TYR A 125 9.69 -4.88 11.62
N SER A 126 10.41 -4.62 12.71
CA SER A 126 10.20 -5.36 13.97
C SER A 126 8.79 -5.14 14.54
N LYS A 127 8.22 -3.94 14.37
CA LYS A 127 6.86 -3.61 14.82
C LYS A 127 5.80 -4.51 14.16
N PHE A 128 5.89 -4.67 12.84
CA PHE A 128 4.91 -5.42 12.05
C PHE A 128 5.22 -6.92 11.90
N THR A 129 6.40 -7.38 12.33
CA THR A 129 6.82 -8.79 12.20
C THR A 129 7.26 -9.40 13.55
N PHE A 130 8.56 -9.48 13.78
CA PHE A 130 9.18 -9.96 15.01
C PHE A 130 10.37 -9.10 15.37
N ASP A 131 10.74 -9.12 16.66
CA ASP A 131 11.99 -8.50 17.09
C ASP A 131 13.17 -9.04 16.28
N TYR A 132 13.87 -8.11 15.62
CA TYR A 132 15.07 -8.39 14.84
C TYR A 132 16.06 -9.23 15.65
N PRO A 133 16.38 -10.47 15.21
CA PRO A 133 17.09 -11.43 16.06
C PRO A 133 18.59 -11.16 16.16
N TYR A 134 19.18 -10.53 15.14
CA TYR A 134 20.63 -10.36 15.04
C TYR A 134 21.16 -9.14 15.80
N SER A 135 22.49 -9.07 16.00
CA SER A 135 23.14 -8.03 16.80
C SER A 135 23.28 -6.68 16.09
N LYS A 136 23.21 -6.68 14.75
CA LYS A 136 23.41 -5.48 13.92
C LYS A 136 22.83 -5.66 12.52
N ALA A 137 22.60 -4.55 11.83
CA ALA A 137 22.37 -4.47 10.39
C ALA A 137 23.29 -3.41 9.77
N ILE A 138 23.92 -3.72 8.65
CA ILE A 138 24.96 -2.91 8.01
C ILE A 138 24.51 -2.50 6.61
N SER A 139 24.58 -1.20 6.32
CA SER A 139 24.51 -0.63 4.97
C SER A 139 25.92 -0.31 4.47
N VAL A 140 26.33 -0.90 3.35
CA VAL A 140 27.62 -0.63 2.71
C VAL A 140 27.40 0.15 1.43
N HIS A 141 28.17 1.22 1.21
CA HIS A 141 28.13 1.96 -0.04
C HIS A 141 28.65 1.10 -1.21
N ALA A 142 27.84 0.96 -2.24
CA ALA A 142 28.23 0.53 -3.58
C ALA A 142 27.89 1.63 -4.61
N ARG A 143 28.60 1.67 -5.74
CA ARG A 143 28.34 2.73 -6.74
C ARG A 143 26.96 2.58 -7.39
N ASN A 144 26.63 1.37 -7.87
CA ASN A 144 25.44 1.09 -8.69
C ASN A 144 24.87 -0.32 -8.39
N GLN A 145 24.59 -0.65 -7.13
CA GLN A 145 24.07 -1.98 -6.76
C GLN A 145 23.15 -1.91 -5.53
N GLY A 146 22.13 -2.77 -5.52
CA GLY A 146 21.43 -3.30 -4.35
C GLY A 146 21.79 -4.79 -4.22
N MET A 147 22.14 -5.26 -3.03
CA MET A 147 22.47 -6.66 -2.78
C MET A 147 22.50 -6.93 -1.28
N GLU A 148 21.84 -8.00 -0.88
CA GLU A 148 21.45 -8.29 0.48
C GLU A 148 22.04 -9.61 0.98
N TYR A 149 22.56 -9.60 2.20
CA TYR A 149 23.01 -10.76 2.94
C TYR A 149 22.56 -10.62 4.39
N PRO A 150 22.56 -11.70 5.18
CA PRO A 150 22.23 -11.60 6.60
C PRO A 150 23.13 -10.56 7.31
N MET A 151 22.50 -9.57 7.94
CA MET A 151 23.10 -8.43 8.66
C MET A 151 23.88 -7.41 7.81
N ILE A 152 24.05 -7.60 6.50
CA ILE A 152 24.89 -6.71 5.67
C ILE A 152 24.34 -6.61 4.24
N CYS A 153 24.27 -5.39 3.72
CA CYS A 153 23.82 -5.13 2.36
C CYS A 153 24.68 -4.06 1.67
N TRP A 154 24.63 -4.01 0.35
CA TRP A 154 25.30 -3.00 -0.49
C TRP A 154 24.26 -2.13 -1.18
N ASN A 155 24.35 -0.82 -1.01
CA ASN A 155 23.36 0.13 -1.50
C ASN A 155 23.97 1.18 -2.42
N TYR A 156 23.25 1.55 -3.47
CA TYR A 156 23.61 2.66 -4.35
C TYR A 156 23.25 4.01 -3.73
N GLY A 157 23.71 5.07 -4.39
CA GLY A 157 23.38 6.44 -4.06
C GLY A 157 24.65 7.21 -3.82
N ARG A 158 24.98 8.13 -4.72
CA ARG A 158 26.19 8.93 -4.60
C ARG A 158 25.89 10.38 -4.97
N PRO A 159 26.31 11.35 -4.16
CA PRO A 159 26.28 12.74 -4.57
C PRO A 159 27.23 13.02 -5.75
N ASN A 160 27.10 14.20 -6.34
CA ASN A 160 28.07 14.74 -7.27
C ASN A 160 29.40 15.02 -6.56
N GLU A 161 30.48 15.24 -7.32
CA GLU A 161 31.81 15.51 -6.76
C GLU A 161 31.86 16.76 -5.87
N ASP A 162 30.98 17.73 -6.10
CA ASP A 162 30.83 18.94 -5.28
C ASP A 162 29.96 18.74 -4.03
N GLY A 163 29.50 17.50 -3.77
CA GLY A 163 28.63 17.15 -2.65
C GLY A 163 27.13 17.42 -2.89
N THR A 164 26.74 18.01 -4.03
CA THR A 164 25.33 18.23 -4.36
C THR A 164 24.65 16.94 -4.78
N TYR A 165 23.33 16.83 -4.58
CA TYR A 165 22.54 15.69 -5.03
C TYR A 165 21.10 16.09 -5.32
N SER A 166 20.42 15.31 -6.16
CA SER A 166 18.99 15.51 -6.44
C SER A 166 18.12 14.74 -5.43
N ASP A 167 16.88 15.18 -5.28
CA ASP A 167 15.86 14.44 -4.51
C ASP A 167 15.69 13.00 -4.98
N ARG A 168 15.81 12.77 -6.30
CA ARG A 168 15.76 11.42 -6.87
C ARG A 168 16.88 10.53 -6.34
N VAL A 169 18.10 11.05 -6.20
CA VAL A 169 19.24 10.31 -5.64
C VAL A 169 19.03 10.09 -4.14
N LYS A 170 18.58 11.12 -3.40
CA LYS A 170 18.30 11.04 -1.96
C LYS A 170 17.24 9.98 -1.63
N TYR A 171 16.04 10.10 -2.18
CA TYR A 171 14.95 9.14 -1.94
C TYR A 171 15.31 7.76 -2.50
N GLY A 172 15.99 7.74 -3.65
CA GLY A 172 16.46 6.50 -4.24
C GLY A 172 17.40 5.70 -3.33
N MET A 173 18.38 6.37 -2.71
CA MET A 173 19.31 5.77 -1.75
C MET A 173 18.57 5.30 -0.49
N ILE A 174 17.76 6.16 0.12
CA ILE A 174 17.03 5.83 1.35
C ILE A 174 16.11 4.62 1.12
N SER A 175 15.34 4.62 0.03
CA SER A 175 14.45 3.51 -0.34
C SER A 175 15.18 2.20 -0.52
N VAL A 176 16.33 2.18 -1.21
CA VAL A 176 17.10 0.95 -1.37
C VAL A 176 17.71 0.50 -0.05
N ILE A 177 18.28 1.39 0.77
CA ILE A 177 18.74 1.01 2.12
C ILE A 177 17.60 0.39 2.94
N ILE A 178 16.39 0.93 2.85
CA ILE A 178 15.22 0.34 3.53
C ILE A 178 14.92 -1.07 3.02
N HIS A 179 14.89 -1.26 1.70
CA HIS A 179 14.64 -2.55 1.04
C HIS A 179 15.71 -3.59 1.39
N GLU A 180 17.00 -3.27 1.17
CA GLU A 180 18.08 -4.23 1.39
C GLU A 180 18.28 -4.60 2.88
N VAL A 181 18.00 -3.66 3.79
CA VAL A 181 17.93 -3.99 5.23
C VAL A 181 16.68 -4.82 5.52
N GLY A 182 15.56 -4.51 4.88
CA GLY A 182 14.31 -5.25 4.94
C GLY A 182 14.47 -6.72 4.59
N HIS A 183 15.35 -7.02 3.63
CA HIS A 183 15.63 -8.40 3.24
C HIS A 183 16.18 -9.29 4.35
N ASN A 184 16.70 -8.70 5.44
CA ASN A 184 17.01 -9.47 6.63
C ASN A 184 15.79 -10.23 7.19
N PHE A 185 14.59 -9.68 7.06
CA PHE A 185 13.34 -10.29 7.50
C PHE A 185 12.80 -11.24 6.43
N PHE A 186 12.70 -10.77 5.18
CA PHE A 186 12.20 -11.53 4.03
C PHE A 186 13.23 -11.48 2.89
N PRO A 187 13.95 -12.55 2.56
CA PRO A 187 13.69 -13.93 2.93
C PRO A 187 14.69 -14.43 3.99
N MET A 188 15.66 -13.63 4.43
CA MET A 188 16.82 -14.15 5.17
C MET A 188 16.45 -14.80 6.51
N ILE A 189 15.34 -14.40 7.14
CA ILE A 189 14.79 -15.05 8.34
C ILE A 189 13.52 -15.84 8.04
N VAL A 190 12.59 -15.30 7.25
CA VAL A 190 11.40 -16.02 6.75
C VAL A 190 11.71 -16.53 5.36
N ASN A 191 12.25 -17.76 5.28
CA ASN A 191 13.02 -18.22 4.13
C ASN A 191 12.18 -18.84 3.02
N SER A 192 11.56 -18.00 2.18
CA SER A 192 10.86 -18.43 0.96
C SER A 192 11.82 -18.94 -0.12
N ASP A 193 11.30 -19.78 -1.02
CA ASP A 193 12.00 -20.20 -2.24
C ASP A 193 11.85 -19.11 -3.32
N GLU A 194 12.81 -18.18 -3.39
CA GLU A 194 12.82 -17.06 -4.33
C GLU A 194 12.78 -17.50 -5.82
N ARG A 195 13.33 -18.68 -6.14
CA ARG A 195 13.39 -19.18 -7.52
C ARG A 195 12.05 -19.71 -7.99
N GLN A 196 11.22 -20.19 -7.07
CA GLN A 196 9.84 -20.58 -7.38
C GLN A 196 8.89 -19.40 -7.23
N TRP A 197 9.05 -18.61 -6.17
CA TRP A 197 8.08 -17.60 -5.74
C TRP A 197 8.76 -16.25 -5.48
N GLY A 198 9.31 -15.62 -6.51
CA GLY A 198 10.05 -14.35 -6.38
C GLY A 198 9.25 -13.24 -5.68
N TRP A 199 7.93 -13.23 -5.78
CA TRP A 199 7.09 -12.27 -5.07
C TRP A 199 7.07 -12.44 -3.55
N MET A 200 7.31 -13.65 -3.02
CA MET A 200 7.34 -13.85 -1.57
C MET A 200 8.56 -13.20 -0.94
N ASP A 201 9.65 -13.10 -1.70
CA ASP A 201 10.80 -12.33 -1.32
C ASP A 201 10.53 -10.84 -1.56
N GLU A 202 10.41 -10.48 -2.83
CA GLU A 202 10.44 -9.10 -3.28
C GLU A 202 9.16 -8.33 -2.99
N GLY A 203 8.01 -8.99 -3.05
CA GLY A 203 6.70 -8.41 -2.85
C GLY A 203 6.36 -8.19 -1.38
N LEU A 204 6.68 -9.17 -0.51
CA LEU A 204 6.53 -9.02 0.94
C LEU A 204 7.48 -7.93 1.45
N ASP A 205 8.73 -7.92 0.99
CA ASP A 205 9.67 -6.88 1.38
C ASP A 205 9.27 -5.51 0.82
N THR A 206 8.85 -5.41 -0.45
CA THR A 206 8.38 -4.12 -1.01
C THR A 206 7.14 -3.57 -0.27
N PHE A 207 6.24 -4.43 0.20
CA PHE A 207 5.12 -4.00 1.04
C PHE A 207 5.62 -3.40 2.37
N MET A 208 6.55 -4.09 3.03
CA MET A 208 7.14 -3.63 4.28
C MET A 208 8.01 -2.36 4.09
N GLN A 209 8.71 -2.27 2.96
CA GLN A 209 9.45 -1.10 2.53
C GLN A 209 8.51 0.10 2.41
N TYR A 210 7.34 -0.05 1.78
CA TYR A 210 6.36 1.02 1.66
C TYR A 210 5.95 1.54 3.06
N LEU A 211 5.63 0.66 4.01
CA LEU A 211 5.29 1.07 5.37
C LEU A 211 6.46 1.79 6.07
N ALA A 212 7.67 1.24 5.96
CA ALA A 212 8.86 1.81 6.58
C ALA A 212 9.26 3.17 5.97
N GLU A 213 9.06 3.36 4.67
CA GLU A 213 9.23 4.64 3.97
C GLU A 213 8.26 5.70 4.49
N GLN A 214 6.98 5.36 4.65
CA GLN A 214 5.99 6.29 5.22
C GLN A 214 6.34 6.65 6.67
N GLU A 215 6.67 5.67 7.51
CA GLU A 215 7.11 5.91 8.90
C GLU A 215 8.41 6.72 8.97
N PHE A 216 9.34 6.53 8.03
CA PHE A 216 10.55 7.35 7.91
C PHE A 216 10.20 8.81 7.58
N GLY A 217 9.27 9.04 6.65
CA GLY A 217 8.77 10.37 6.32
C GLY A 217 8.16 11.09 7.52
N GLU A 218 7.36 10.38 8.31
CA GLU A 218 6.75 10.89 9.55
C GLU A 218 7.81 11.21 10.63
N ALA A 219 8.81 10.34 10.79
CA ALA A 219 9.88 10.51 11.78
C ALA A 219 10.88 11.62 11.39
N PHE A 220 11.08 11.83 10.09
CA PHE A 220 12.06 12.78 9.55
C PHE A 220 11.42 13.73 8.51
N PRO A 221 10.46 14.59 8.92
CA PRO A 221 9.71 15.43 7.98
C PRO A 221 10.61 16.39 7.19
N LYS A 222 11.74 16.81 7.76
CA LYS A 222 12.74 17.64 7.07
C LYS A 222 13.46 16.90 5.94
N ALA A 223 13.61 15.58 6.05
CA ALA A 223 14.26 14.76 5.02
C ALA A 223 13.40 14.63 3.75
N ILE A 224 12.07 14.72 3.90
CA ILE A 224 11.11 14.57 2.81
C ILE A 224 10.50 15.89 2.32
N ALA A 225 10.77 17.00 3.01
CA ALA A 225 10.27 18.32 2.61
C ALA A 225 10.61 18.62 1.13
N PRO A 226 9.69 19.23 0.36
CA PRO A 226 8.38 19.77 0.77
C PRO A 226 7.24 18.74 0.77
N ASN A 227 7.53 17.44 0.59
CA ASN A 227 6.49 16.42 0.57
C ASN A 227 5.91 16.19 1.97
N GLU A 228 4.60 15.98 2.05
CA GLU A 228 3.90 15.60 3.29
C GLU A 228 4.06 14.10 3.61
N LYS A 229 4.25 13.29 2.57
CA LYS A 229 4.47 11.84 2.65
C LYS A 229 5.73 11.46 1.91
N TYR A 230 6.35 10.37 2.32
CA TYR A 230 7.51 9.84 1.60
C TYR A 230 7.09 9.48 0.16
N PRO A 231 7.85 9.91 -0.87
CA PRO A 231 7.48 9.72 -2.27
C PRO A 231 7.80 8.30 -2.75
N SER A 232 7.14 7.31 -2.14
CA SER A 232 7.27 5.88 -2.47
C SER A 232 6.97 5.62 -3.94
N ARG A 233 7.76 4.73 -4.55
CA ARG A 233 7.62 4.37 -5.97
C ARG A 233 6.64 3.21 -6.21
N ARG A 234 6.29 2.47 -5.17
CA ARG A 234 5.44 1.26 -5.17
C ARG A 234 4.56 1.25 -3.91
N GLY A 235 3.58 0.35 -3.85
CA GLY A 235 2.66 0.18 -2.71
C GLY A 235 1.36 0.96 -2.85
N ASP A 236 1.43 2.25 -3.19
CA ASP A 236 0.22 3.05 -3.44
C ASP A 236 -0.58 2.53 -4.66
N PRO A 237 -1.92 2.41 -4.57
CA PRO A 237 -2.75 1.87 -5.66
C PRO A 237 -2.56 2.58 -7.01
N SER A 238 -2.36 3.90 -7.01
CA SER A 238 -2.17 4.65 -8.25
C SER A 238 -0.91 4.27 -9.02
N LYS A 239 0.10 3.68 -8.33
CA LYS A 239 1.39 3.35 -8.93
C LYS A 239 1.37 2.07 -9.75
N ILE A 240 0.40 1.19 -9.53
CA ILE A 240 0.29 -0.06 -10.30
C ILE A 240 -0.58 0.08 -11.55
N VAL A 241 -1.44 1.10 -11.62
CA VAL A 241 -2.38 1.34 -12.73
C VAL A 241 -1.71 1.26 -14.11
N PRO A 242 -0.56 1.93 -14.40
CA PRO A 242 0.05 1.86 -15.72
C PRO A 242 0.49 0.46 -16.15
N TYR A 243 0.79 -0.42 -15.18
CA TYR A 243 1.11 -1.81 -15.47
C TYR A 243 -0.16 -2.63 -15.69
N MET A 244 -1.17 -2.48 -14.83
CA MET A 244 -2.42 -3.24 -14.90
C MET A 244 -3.30 -2.86 -16.10
N SER A 245 -3.20 -1.64 -16.61
CA SER A 245 -3.86 -1.19 -17.84
C SER A 245 -3.12 -1.57 -19.12
N GLY A 246 -1.96 -2.22 -19.00
CA GLY A 246 -1.16 -2.68 -20.14
C GLY A 246 -1.81 -3.82 -20.93
N ASP A 247 -1.14 -4.23 -22.01
CA ASP A 247 -1.56 -5.39 -22.79
C ASP A 247 -1.53 -6.66 -21.93
N GLN A 248 -2.70 -7.23 -21.70
CA GLN A 248 -2.88 -8.42 -20.86
C GLN A 248 -2.14 -9.65 -21.40
N ASN A 249 -1.84 -9.70 -22.70
CA ASN A 249 -1.03 -10.78 -23.29
C ASN A 249 0.46 -10.71 -22.87
N MET A 250 0.89 -9.57 -22.33
CA MET A 250 2.26 -9.30 -21.88
C MET A 250 2.36 -9.17 -20.35
N ILE A 251 1.33 -9.60 -19.63
CA ILE A 251 1.25 -9.62 -18.18
C ILE A 251 1.12 -11.08 -17.73
N SER A 252 1.75 -11.40 -16.61
CA SER A 252 1.71 -12.74 -16.02
C SER A 252 1.10 -12.64 -14.61
N PRO A 253 0.37 -13.67 -14.13
CA PRO A 253 -0.05 -13.74 -12.73
C PRO A 253 1.15 -13.61 -11.78
N ILE A 254 0.93 -13.11 -10.55
CA ILE A 254 1.98 -13.00 -9.51
C ILE A 254 2.59 -14.36 -9.20
N MET A 255 1.77 -15.42 -9.26
CA MET A 255 2.19 -16.80 -9.00
C MET A 255 2.99 -17.43 -10.15
N SER A 256 3.36 -16.67 -11.18
CA SER A 256 4.20 -17.18 -12.28
C SER A 256 5.64 -17.32 -11.82
N ASN A 257 6.34 -18.33 -12.35
CA ASN A 257 7.77 -18.47 -12.08
C ASN A 257 8.52 -17.21 -12.60
N PRO A 258 9.42 -16.61 -11.79
CA PRO A 258 10.15 -15.38 -12.16
C PRO A 258 10.95 -15.45 -13.47
N GLU A 259 11.39 -16.63 -13.92
CA GLU A 259 12.12 -16.79 -15.19
C GLU A 259 11.21 -16.65 -16.42
N ASN A 260 9.89 -16.77 -16.24
CA ASN A 260 8.92 -16.77 -17.32
C ASN A 260 8.07 -15.49 -17.41
N VAL A 261 8.37 -14.45 -16.62
CA VAL A 261 7.60 -13.20 -16.62
C VAL A 261 8.21 -12.15 -17.54
N TYR A 262 7.37 -11.40 -18.26
CA TYR A 262 7.83 -10.34 -19.17
C TYR A 262 8.44 -9.13 -18.45
N GLN A 263 7.90 -8.80 -17.27
CA GLN A 263 8.28 -7.61 -16.51
C GLN A 263 8.39 -7.97 -15.02
N LEU A 264 9.58 -8.39 -14.60
CA LEU A 264 9.83 -8.85 -13.23
C LEU A 264 9.55 -7.77 -12.18
N GLY A 265 9.97 -6.52 -12.42
CA GLY A 265 9.78 -5.42 -11.47
C GLY A 265 8.32 -5.22 -11.04
N PRO A 266 7.38 -5.04 -11.98
CA PRO A 266 5.96 -4.98 -11.63
C PRO A 266 5.39 -6.28 -11.06
N ASN A 267 5.74 -7.44 -11.61
CA ASN A 267 5.14 -8.72 -11.22
C ASN A 267 5.58 -9.22 -9.84
N ALA A 268 6.89 -9.16 -9.53
CA ALA A 268 7.44 -9.66 -8.27
C ALA A 268 7.42 -8.61 -7.14
N TYR A 269 7.44 -7.31 -7.46
CA TYR A 269 7.55 -6.25 -6.43
C TYR A 269 6.28 -5.40 -6.34
N ALA A 270 5.91 -4.73 -7.44
CA ALA A 270 4.92 -3.65 -7.38
C ALA A 270 3.48 -4.17 -7.19
N LYS A 271 3.03 -5.12 -8.01
CA LYS A 271 1.67 -5.68 -7.94
C LYS A 271 1.41 -6.38 -6.59
N PRO A 272 2.31 -7.23 -6.06
CA PRO A 272 2.12 -7.84 -4.74
C PRO A 272 2.09 -6.81 -3.62
N ALA A 273 2.99 -5.83 -3.63
CA ALA A 273 3.01 -4.80 -2.60
C ALA A 273 1.76 -3.92 -2.62
N THR A 274 1.26 -3.55 -3.81
CA THR A 274 0.00 -2.82 -3.94
C THR A 274 -1.19 -3.68 -3.53
N ALA A 275 -1.24 -4.96 -3.88
CA ALA A 275 -2.28 -5.86 -3.42
C ALA A 275 -2.31 -5.92 -1.88
N LEU A 276 -1.17 -6.16 -1.23
CA LEU A 276 -1.11 -6.19 0.23
C LEU A 276 -1.50 -4.86 0.89
N ASN A 277 -1.14 -3.73 0.27
CA ASN A 277 -1.55 -2.41 0.76
C ASN A 277 -3.06 -2.19 0.63
N ILE A 278 -3.67 -2.56 -0.50
CA ILE A 278 -5.13 -2.51 -0.71
C ILE A 278 -5.85 -3.44 0.28
N LEU A 279 -5.33 -4.65 0.46
CA LEU A 279 -5.86 -5.62 1.41
C LEU A 279 -5.86 -5.05 2.84
N ARG A 280 -4.77 -4.38 3.23
CA ARG A 280 -4.62 -3.72 4.53
C ARG A 280 -5.52 -2.51 4.72
N GLU A 281 -5.53 -1.58 3.77
CA GLU A 281 -6.17 -0.28 3.95
C GLU A 281 -7.67 -0.31 3.62
N THR A 282 -8.08 -1.14 2.66
CA THR A 282 -9.41 -1.07 2.05
C THR A 282 -10.29 -2.29 2.35
N VAL A 283 -9.70 -3.47 2.47
CA VAL A 283 -10.47 -4.73 2.60
C VAL A 283 -10.56 -5.20 4.06
N MET A 284 -9.43 -5.42 4.72
CA MET A 284 -9.37 -5.97 6.08
C MET A 284 -9.33 -4.88 7.17
N GLY A 285 -8.78 -3.72 6.84
CA GLY A 285 -8.37 -2.73 7.83
C GLY A 285 -7.06 -3.11 8.53
N ARG A 286 -6.38 -2.09 9.06
CA ARG A 286 -5.01 -2.21 9.61
C ARG A 286 -4.91 -3.20 10.77
N GLU A 287 -5.88 -3.22 11.67
CA GLU A 287 -5.83 -4.07 12.87
C GLU A 287 -5.78 -5.56 12.52
N LEU A 288 -6.74 -6.03 11.73
CA LEU A 288 -6.82 -7.44 11.32
C LEU A 288 -5.63 -7.82 10.44
N PHE A 289 -5.29 -6.96 9.46
CA PHE A 289 -4.16 -7.22 8.57
C PHE A 289 -2.84 -7.29 9.35
N ASP A 290 -2.53 -6.28 10.17
CA ASP A 290 -1.26 -6.21 10.91
C ASP A 290 -1.13 -7.39 11.87
N HIS A 291 -2.24 -7.78 12.53
CA HIS A 291 -2.25 -8.97 13.39
C HIS A 291 -1.93 -10.24 12.60
N ALA A 292 -2.57 -10.45 11.44
CA ALA A 292 -2.40 -11.64 10.63
C ALA A 292 -1.01 -11.72 9.97
N PHE A 293 -0.52 -10.60 9.41
CA PHE A 293 0.81 -10.50 8.82
C PHE A 293 1.91 -10.75 9.86
N LYS A 294 1.76 -10.16 11.05
CA LYS A 294 2.66 -10.39 12.18
C LYS A 294 2.66 -11.85 12.62
N THR A 295 1.48 -12.47 12.66
CA THR A 295 1.32 -13.89 12.98
C THR A 295 2.03 -14.79 11.96
N TYR A 296 1.91 -14.49 10.67
CA TYR A 296 2.66 -15.17 9.61
C TYR A 296 4.17 -15.07 9.85
N ALA A 297 4.71 -13.85 9.99
CA ALA A 297 6.14 -13.65 10.18
C ALA A 297 6.68 -14.39 11.42
N GLN A 298 5.90 -14.43 12.51
CA GLN A 298 6.27 -15.16 13.74
C GLN A 298 6.21 -16.68 13.56
N ARG A 299 5.16 -17.22 12.93
CA ARG A 299 5.00 -18.66 12.68
C ARG A 299 6.15 -19.20 11.84
N TRP A 300 6.64 -18.40 10.89
CA TRP A 300 7.61 -18.80 9.87
C TRP A 300 9.02 -18.25 10.08
N LYS A 301 9.29 -17.61 11.22
CA LYS A 301 10.63 -17.17 11.61
C LYS A 301 11.59 -18.38 11.65
N PHE A 302 12.68 -18.31 10.89
CA PHE A 302 13.67 -19.37 10.68
C PHE A 302 13.12 -20.67 10.08
N LYS A 303 12.06 -20.57 9.25
CA LYS A 303 11.45 -21.69 8.51
C LYS A 303 11.28 -21.33 7.03
N HIS A 304 10.76 -22.28 6.24
CA HIS A 304 10.59 -22.15 4.79
C HIS A 304 9.10 -22.22 4.40
N PRO A 305 8.38 -21.09 4.36
CA PRO A 305 6.97 -21.07 3.95
C PRO A 305 6.80 -21.18 2.43
N THR A 306 5.66 -21.73 2.00
CA THR A 306 5.13 -21.59 0.64
C THR A 306 4.06 -20.48 0.56
N PRO A 307 3.59 -20.09 -0.63
CA PRO A 307 2.48 -19.14 -0.77
C PRO A 307 1.23 -19.54 0.03
N GLU A 308 0.90 -20.82 0.06
CA GLU A 308 -0.27 -21.34 0.78
C GLU A 308 -0.15 -21.13 2.28
N ASP A 309 1.05 -21.19 2.85
CA ASP A 309 1.29 -20.91 4.26
C ASP A 309 1.03 -19.44 4.60
N PHE A 310 1.37 -18.53 3.68
CA PHE A 310 1.04 -17.11 3.80
C PHE A 310 -0.47 -16.89 3.70
N PHE A 311 -1.12 -17.36 2.62
CA PHE A 311 -2.56 -17.17 2.40
C PHE A 311 -3.40 -17.73 3.56
N ARG A 312 -3.13 -18.98 3.97
CA ARG A 312 -3.84 -19.62 5.09
C ARG A 312 -3.62 -18.90 6.41
N THR A 313 -2.41 -18.38 6.67
CA THR A 313 -2.17 -17.63 7.91
C THR A 313 -2.91 -16.29 7.91
N MET A 314 -2.95 -15.60 6.76
CA MET A 314 -3.68 -14.34 6.63
C MET A 314 -5.18 -14.53 6.92
N GLU A 315 -5.79 -15.63 6.45
CA GLU A 315 -7.20 -15.96 6.71
C GLU A 315 -7.45 -16.46 8.13
N ASP A 316 -6.70 -17.47 8.59
CA ASP A 316 -6.86 -18.08 9.92
C ASP A 316 -6.71 -17.05 11.05
N ALA A 317 -5.69 -16.20 10.98
CA ALA A 317 -5.42 -15.23 12.03
C ALA A 317 -6.38 -14.03 12.00
N SER A 318 -6.98 -13.70 10.85
CA SER A 318 -7.91 -12.57 10.73
C SER A 318 -9.39 -12.98 10.81
N ALA A 319 -9.70 -14.26 10.60
CA ALA A 319 -11.05 -14.79 10.39
C ALA A 319 -11.80 -14.12 9.21
N VAL A 320 -11.07 -13.61 8.22
CA VAL A 320 -11.62 -13.03 6.98
C VAL A 320 -11.46 -14.04 5.85
N ASP A 321 -12.52 -14.25 5.05
CA ASP A 321 -12.48 -15.04 3.81
C ASP A 321 -11.82 -14.21 2.70
N LEU A 322 -10.66 -14.68 2.21
CA LEU A 322 -9.82 -13.99 1.24
C LEU A 322 -9.62 -14.81 -0.04
N ASP A 323 -10.33 -15.93 -0.22
CA ASP A 323 -10.23 -16.80 -1.39
C ASP A 323 -10.41 -16.00 -2.70
N TRP A 324 -11.41 -15.12 -2.72
CA TRP A 324 -11.68 -14.24 -3.85
C TRP A 324 -10.53 -13.26 -4.11
N TYR A 325 -9.90 -12.76 -3.04
CA TYR A 325 -8.82 -11.77 -3.12
C TYR A 325 -7.55 -12.40 -3.68
N TRP A 326 -7.14 -13.55 -3.11
CA TRP A 326 -5.98 -14.29 -3.57
C TRP A 326 -6.14 -14.72 -5.02
N ARG A 327 -7.28 -15.31 -5.36
CA ARG A 327 -7.57 -15.73 -6.73
C ARG A 327 -7.42 -14.57 -7.72
N SER A 328 -8.10 -13.45 -7.47
CA SER A 328 -8.11 -12.32 -8.40
C SER A 328 -6.76 -11.61 -8.48
N TRP A 329 -6.11 -11.29 -7.37
CA TRP A 329 -4.85 -10.53 -7.39
C TRP A 329 -3.62 -11.38 -7.77
N PHE A 330 -3.54 -12.63 -7.30
CA PHE A 330 -2.32 -13.44 -7.39
C PHE A 330 -2.35 -14.46 -8.53
N TYR A 331 -3.51 -15.03 -8.84
CA TYR A 331 -3.64 -16.12 -9.82
C TYR A 331 -4.15 -15.67 -11.19
N THR A 332 -4.55 -14.40 -11.36
CA THR A 332 -4.99 -13.86 -12.66
C THR A 332 -4.17 -12.64 -13.09
N THR A 333 -4.35 -12.25 -14.34
CA THR A 333 -3.88 -10.97 -14.88
C THR A 333 -4.95 -9.88 -14.80
N ASP A 334 -6.14 -10.18 -14.25
CA ASP A 334 -7.26 -9.25 -14.20
C ASP A 334 -6.89 -7.91 -13.54
N TYR A 335 -7.75 -6.93 -13.79
CA TYR A 335 -7.63 -5.57 -13.27
C TYR A 335 -8.93 -5.10 -12.60
N VAL A 336 -8.81 -4.03 -11.82
CA VAL A 336 -9.96 -3.34 -11.22
C VAL A 336 -10.45 -2.28 -12.20
N ASP A 337 -11.75 -2.29 -12.47
CA ASP A 337 -12.49 -1.26 -13.21
C ASP A 337 -13.95 -1.36 -12.74
N ILE A 338 -14.44 -0.32 -12.06
CA ILE A 338 -15.79 -0.23 -11.51
C ILE A 338 -16.40 1.14 -11.83
N GLY A 339 -17.53 1.13 -12.53
CA GLY A 339 -18.18 2.32 -13.04
C GLY A 339 -19.59 2.58 -12.49
N VAL A 340 -20.07 3.80 -12.76
CA VAL A 340 -21.50 4.14 -12.65
C VAL A 340 -22.14 3.97 -14.03
N LYS A 341 -22.73 2.80 -14.26
CA LYS A 341 -23.41 2.47 -15.52
C LYS A 341 -24.65 3.31 -15.78
N GLY A 342 -25.44 3.60 -14.74
CA GLY A 342 -26.68 4.36 -14.91
C GLY A 342 -27.35 4.77 -13.61
N VAL A 343 -28.06 5.90 -13.65
CA VAL A 343 -28.84 6.43 -12.54
C VAL A 343 -30.25 6.71 -13.04
N LYS A 344 -31.23 6.08 -12.40
CA LYS A 344 -32.65 6.35 -12.62
C LYS A 344 -33.21 7.03 -11.39
N LYS A 345 -33.93 8.13 -11.59
CA LYS A 345 -34.62 8.86 -10.52
C LYS A 345 -36.10 8.47 -10.53
N TYR A 346 -36.65 8.25 -9.35
CA TYR A 346 -38.03 7.83 -9.14
C TYR A 346 -38.75 8.75 -8.17
N TYR A 347 -40.05 8.88 -8.40
CA TYR A 347 -40.99 9.60 -7.56
C TYR A 347 -42.12 8.68 -7.12
N VAL A 348 -42.57 8.82 -5.88
CA VAL A 348 -43.71 8.04 -5.39
C VAL A 348 -45.00 8.54 -6.04
N SER A 349 -45.80 7.61 -6.56
CA SER A 349 -47.10 7.87 -7.16
C SER A 349 -48.19 6.99 -6.54
N ASP A 350 -49.39 7.53 -6.50
CA ASP A 350 -50.65 6.86 -6.19
C ASP A 350 -51.23 6.05 -7.36
N LYS A 351 -50.68 6.21 -8.58
CA LYS A 351 -51.22 5.58 -9.80
C LYS A 351 -50.35 4.42 -10.27
N PRO A 352 -50.96 3.32 -10.73
CA PRO A 352 -50.22 2.21 -11.30
C PRO A 352 -49.53 2.63 -12.59
N GLY A 353 -48.22 2.42 -12.64
CA GLY A 353 -47.43 2.63 -13.86
C GLY A 353 -47.79 1.62 -14.96
N LYS A 354 -47.28 1.84 -16.17
CA LYS A 354 -47.53 1.03 -17.37
C LYS A 354 -47.39 -0.46 -17.12
N ARG A 355 -46.26 -0.88 -16.56
CA ARG A 355 -45.98 -2.30 -16.27
C ARG A 355 -47.03 -2.91 -15.35
N MET A 356 -47.52 -2.14 -14.37
CA MET A 356 -48.56 -2.61 -13.48
C MET A 356 -49.91 -2.67 -14.18
N ARG A 357 -50.25 -1.68 -15.01
CA ARG A 357 -51.46 -1.70 -15.86
C ARG A 357 -51.46 -2.91 -16.81
N GLU A 358 -50.32 -3.21 -17.43
CA GLU A 358 -50.14 -4.39 -18.29
C GLU A 358 -50.25 -5.70 -17.51
N TYR A 359 -49.66 -5.78 -16.32
CA TYR A 359 -49.80 -6.94 -15.43
C TYR A 359 -51.26 -7.17 -15.02
N MET A 360 -51.96 -6.09 -14.67
CA MET A 360 -53.37 -6.12 -14.29
C MET A 360 -54.24 -6.62 -15.45
N ALA A 361 -54.03 -6.06 -16.65
CA ALA A 361 -54.72 -6.48 -17.86
C ALA A 361 -54.44 -7.95 -18.23
N ALA A 362 -53.18 -8.38 -18.17
CA ALA A 362 -52.78 -9.75 -18.49
C ALA A 362 -53.36 -10.80 -17.53
N ARG A 363 -53.67 -10.40 -16.30
CA ARG A 363 -54.27 -11.28 -15.29
C ARG A 363 -55.77 -11.04 -15.06
N ASN A 364 -56.38 -10.15 -15.83
CA ASN A 364 -57.78 -9.76 -15.69
C ASN A 364 -58.15 -9.37 -14.25
N ILE A 365 -57.24 -8.62 -13.59
CA ILE A 365 -57.43 -8.06 -12.25
C ILE A 365 -57.56 -6.54 -12.38
N SER A 366 -58.37 -5.95 -11.51
CA SER A 366 -58.51 -4.50 -11.36
C SER A 366 -57.65 -4.00 -10.19
N GLU A 367 -57.46 -2.68 -10.10
CA GLU A 367 -56.71 -2.09 -8.98
C GLU A 367 -57.38 -2.38 -7.62
N SER A 368 -58.71 -2.47 -7.58
CA SER A 368 -59.45 -2.85 -6.37
C SER A 368 -59.24 -4.30 -5.93
N ASP A 369 -58.73 -5.17 -6.81
CA ASP A 369 -58.39 -6.56 -6.45
C ASP A 369 -56.99 -6.68 -5.82
N LEU A 370 -56.21 -5.60 -5.84
CA LEU A 370 -54.87 -5.56 -5.29
C LEU A 370 -54.90 -5.05 -3.84
N PRO A 371 -53.93 -5.49 -3.01
CA PRO A 371 -53.72 -4.84 -1.74
C PRO A 371 -53.34 -3.36 -1.94
N PRO A 372 -53.45 -2.52 -0.90
CA PRO A 372 -52.89 -1.17 -0.90
C PRO A 372 -51.42 -1.17 -1.36
N LEU A 373 -51.15 -0.57 -2.53
CA LEU A 373 -49.81 -0.49 -3.12
C LEU A 373 -49.32 0.96 -3.20
N VAL A 374 -48.00 1.11 -3.23
CA VAL A 374 -47.31 2.36 -3.54
C VAL A 374 -46.52 2.13 -4.83
N TYR A 375 -46.63 3.06 -5.78
CA TYR A 375 -45.98 2.96 -7.07
C TYR A 375 -44.80 3.93 -7.18
N LEU A 376 -43.87 3.61 -8.07
CA LEU A 376 -42.72 4.46 -8.39
C LEU A 376 -42.78 4.84 -9.87
N ALA A 377 -42.79 6.13 -10.15
CA ALA A 377 -42.71 6.70 -11.50
C ALA A 377 -41.26 7.13 -11.80
N GLU A 378 -40.68 6.58 -12.87
CA GLU A 378 -39.32 6.95 -13.34
C GLU A 378 -39.35 8.33 -13.99
N GLU A 379 -38.46 9.25 -13.59
CA GLU A 379 -38.38 10.60 -14.16
C GLU A 379 -38.23 10.55 -15.70
N GLY A 380 -39.11 11.26 -16.40
CA GLY A 380 -39.12 11.30 -17.88
C GLY A 380 -39.80 10.11 -18.56
N SER A 381 -40.31 9.13 -17.82
CA SER A 381 -41.15 8.06 -18.38
C SER A 381 -42.58 8.53 -18.66
N GLU A 382 -43.38 7.70 -19.36
CA GLU A 382 -44.81 7.98 -19.61
C GLU A 382 -45.66 7.98 -18.33
N ASP A 383 -45.15 7.36 -17.25
CA ASP A 383 -45.82 7.30 -15.95
C ASP A 383 -45.46 8.50 -15.05
N PHE A 384 -44.58 9.40 -15.52
CA PHE A 384 -44.10 10.53 -14.74
C PHE A 384 -45.01 11.75 -14.86
N ASP A 385 -45.53 12.19 -13.71
CA ASP A 385 -46.21 13.47 -13.57
C ASP A 385 -45.24 14.51 -12.97
N PRO A 386 -44.97 15.64 -13.67
CA PRO A 386 -44.13 16.72 -13.16
C PRO A 386 -44.54 17.27 -11.80
N GLU A 387 -45.82 17.15 -11.43
CA GLU A 387 -46.34 17.55 -10.11
C GLU A 387 -45.75 16.72 -8.96
N LEU A 388 -45.14 15.57 -9.22
CA LEU A 388 -44.51 14.74 -8.19
C LEU A 388 -43.15 15.29 -7.73
N LYS A 389 -42.55 16.24 -8.45
CA LYS A 389 -41.21 16.75 -8.12
C LYS A 389 -41.18 17.47 -6.77
N GLY A 390 -40.26 17.05 -5.90
CA GLY A 390 -39.99 17.71 -4.62
C GLY A 390 -41.02 17.43 -3.52
N LYS A 391 -42.09 16.70 -3.84
CA LYS A 391 -43.10 16.25 -2.87
C LYS A 391 -42.61 15.02 -2.12
N ASN A 392 -42.99 14.88 -0.87
CA ASN A 392 -42.70 13.67 -0.10
C ASN A 392 -43.72 12.55 -0.43
N PRO A 393 -43.44 11.28 -0.09
CA PRO A 393 -44.35 10.17 -0.37
C PRO A 393 -45.75 10.31 0.23
N LEU A 394 -45.91 11.06 1.33
CA LEU A 394 -47.20 11.26 2.01
C LEU A 394 -48.07 12.32 1.32
N GLU A 395 -47.46 13.21 0.57
CA GLU A 395 -48.13 14.19 -0.28
C GLU A 395 -48.59 13.58 -1.60
N THR A 396 -47.93 12.52 -2.07
CA THR A 396 -48.19 11.92 -3.39
C THR A 396 -48.87 10.56 -3.35
N SER A 397 -48.94 9.89 -2.20
CA SER A 397 -49.64 8.61 -2.02
C SER A 397 -50.64 8.68 -0.88
N GLN A 398 -51.93 8.76 -1.25
CA GLN A 398 -53.02 8.69 -0.28
C GLN A 398 -53.01 7.35 0.47
N THR A 399 -52.78 6.26 -0.25
CA THR A 399 -52.67 4.90 0.31
C THR A 399 -51.60 4.81 1.40
N LEU A 400 -50.41 5.36 1.17
CA LEU A 400 -49.33 5.37 2.16
C LEU A 400 -49.69 6.25 3.36
N LYS A 401 -50.31 7.40 3.11
CA LYS A 401 -50.74 8.32 4.15
C LYS A 401 -51.77 7.68 5.07
N GLU A 402 -52.80 7.04 4.51
CA GLU A 402 -53.82 6.30 5.28
C GLU A 402 -53.20 5.17 6.08
N PHE A 403 -52.33 4.36 5.46
CA PHE A 403 -51.62 3.28 6.16
C PHE A 403 -50.83 3.79 7.37
N MET A 404 -50.08 4.89 7.22
CA MET A 404 -49.34 5.50 8.33
C MET A 404 -50.26 6.15 9.38
N MET A 405 -51.41 6.66 8.96
CA MET A 405 -52.38 7.25 9.89
C MET A 405 -53.04 6.18 10.77
N ASP A 406 -53.36 5.02 10.20
CA ASP A 406 -54.09 3.94 10.85
C ASP A 406 -53.20 3.00 11.68
N ASN A 407 -51.93 2.83 11.28
CA ASN A 407 -51.04 1.84 11.88
C ASN A 407 -49.92 2.42 12.76
N MET A 408 -49.78 3.74 12.85
CA MET A 408 -48.69 4.38 13.60
C MET A 408 -49.18 5.49 14.52
N THR A 409 -48.57 5.59 15.70
CA THR A 409 -48.79 6.69 16.65
C THR A 409 -48.20 8.02 16.14
N ALA A 410 -48.63 9.13 16.74
CA ALA A 410 -48.11 10.45 16.36
C ALA A 410 -46.60 10.57 16.61
N GLU A 411 -46.11 9.98 17.69
CA GLU A 411 -44.69 9.92 18.06
C GLU A 411 -43.88 9.09 17.05
N GLU A 412 -44.38 7.91 16.67
CA GLU A 412 -43.72 7.07 15.67
C GLU A 412 -43.63 7.77 14.31
N ARG A 413 -44.71 8.43 13.86
CA ARG A 413 -44.71 9.19 12.60
C ARG A 413 -43.67 10.30 12.58
N LYS A 414 -43.48 11.03 13.70
CA LYS A 414 -42.45 12.09 13.80
C LYS A 414 -41.02 11.56 13.69
N SER A 415 -40.80 10.27 13.96
CA SER A 415 -39.48 9.66 13.92
C SER A 415 -39.11 9.07 12.55
N ILE A 416 -40.06 9.00 11.62
CA ILE A 416 -39.83 8.46 10.28
C ILE A 416 -39.11 9.50 9.42
N LYS A 417 -38.05 9.06 8.73
CA LYS A 417 -37.42 9.82 7.66
C LYS A 417 -38.33 9.85 6.44
N GLU A 418 -38.49 11.01 5.83
CA GLU A 418 -39.39 11.22 4.68
C GLU A 418 -38.58 11.47 3.40
N PRO A 419 -38.01 10.42 2.77
CA PRO A 419 -37.21 10.57 1.57
C PRO A 419 -38.06 11.14 0.42
N LYS A 420 -37.58 12.23 -0.17
CA LYS A 420 -38.23 12.92 -1.30
C LYS A 420 -37.74 12.41 -2.66
N TYR A 421 -36.59 11.74 -2.66
CA TYR A 421 -35.91 11.30 -3.86
C TYR A 421 -35.55 9.83 -3.73
N PHE A 422 -35.90 9.05 -4.74
CA PHE A 422 -35.55 7.65 -4.85
C PHE A 422 -34.70 7.45 -6.10
N TYR A 423 -33.60 6.72 -5.98
CA TYR A 423 -32.69 6.45 -7.09
C TYR A 423 -32.47 4.95 -7.23
N GLU A 424 -32.47 4.43 -8.45
CA GLU A 424 -31.84 3.15 -8.78
C GLU A 424 -30.50 3.47 -9.45
N VAL A 425 -29.41 3.16 -8.77
CA VAL A 425 -28.05 3.30 -9.31
C VAL A 425 -27.57 1.93 -9.74
N THR A 426 -27.22 1.79 -11.02
CA THR A 426 -26.58 0.61 -11.57
C THR A 426 -25.08 0.87 -11.63
N PHE A 427 -24.32 0.02 -10.94
CA PHE A 427 -22.87 -0.03 -11.03
C PHE A 427 -22.49 -1.24 -11.86
N ASP A 428 -21.46 -1.09 -12.69
CA ASP A 428 -20.84 -2.16 -13.45
C ASP A 428 -19.39 -2.37 -13.02
N LYS A 429 -18.90 -3.58 -13.25
CA LYS A 429 -17.51 -3.96 -13.02
C LYS A 429 -16.96 -4.56 -14.31
N PRO A 430 -16.53 -3.73 -15.29
CA PRO A 430 -15.89 -4.24 -16.51
C PRO A 430 -14.60 -5.00 -16.22
N GLY A 431 -13.92 -4.69 -15.10
CA GLY A 431 -12.74 -5.40 -14.63
C GLY A 431 -13.04 -6.79 -14.05
N GLY A 432 -12.02 -7.65 -14.02
CA GLY A 432 -12.14 -9.01 -13.49
C GLY A 432 -11.95 -9.10 -11.97
N ILE A 433 -11.33 -8.11 -11.32
CA ILE A 433 -11.08 -8.13 -9.87
C ILE A 433 -12.28 -7.55 -9.12
N PRO A 434 -13.05 -8.34 -8.35
CA PRO A 434 -14.05 -7.81 -7.45
C PRO A 434 -13.38 -7.00 -6.32
N MET A 435 -13.97 -5.86 -5.97
CA MET A 435 -13.48 -4.97 -4.90
C MET A 435 -14.67 -4.43 -4.10
N PRO A 436 -14.46 -3.93 -2.86
CA PRO A 436 -15.47 -3.14 -2.18
C PRO A 436 -15.93 -1.97 -3.07
N LEU A 437 -17.25 -1.76 -3.16
CA LEU A 437 -17.81 -0.65 -3.91
C LEU A 437 -17.83 0.58 -3.00
N ILE A 438 -16.84 1.46 -3.18
CA ILE A 438 -16.69 2.73 -2.43
C ILE A 438 -17.36 3.83 -3.24
N VAL A 439 -18.35 4.51 -2.66
CA VAL A 439 -19.16 5.52 -3.36
C VAL A 439 -19.28 6.80 -2.54
N GLU A 440 -18.94 7.93 -3.15
CA GLU A 440 -19.28 9.26 -2.65
C GLU A 440 -20.55 9.76 -3.35
N TYR A 441 -21.58 10.10 -2.56
CA TYR A 441 -22.77 10.82 -3.00
C TYR A 441 -22.61 12.29 -2.68
N THR A 442 -22.79 13.16 -3.66
CA THR A 442 -22.86 14.62 -3.49
C THR A 442 -24.32 15.06 -3.61
N TYR A 443 -24.77 15.85 -2.64
CA TYR A 443 -26.13 16.36 -2.57
C TYR A 443 -26.22 17.81 -3.06
N ALA A 444 -27.42 18.25 -3.46
CA ALA A 444 -27.68 19.59 -3.97
C ALA A 444 -27.35 20.72 -2.97
N ASP A 445 -27.36 20.44 -1.67
CA ASP A 445 -26.97 21.40 -0.62
C ASP A 445 -25.45 21.46 -0.38
N GLY A 446 -24.65 20.73 -1.17
CA GLY A 446 -23.20 20.66 -1.06
C GLY A 446 -22.68 19.65 -0.04
N THR A 447 -23.56 18.98 0.72
CA THR A 447 -23.14 17.91 1.64
C THR A 447 -22.74 16.65 0.87
N ARG A 448 -21.89 15.82 1.49
CA ARG A 448 -21.37 14.58 0.91
C ARG A 448 -21.54 13.42 1.87
N GLU A 449 -21.76 12.23 1.33
CA GLU A 449 -21.84 10.98 2.08
C GLU A 449 -20.98 9.91 1.39
N ASN A 450 -20.15 9.22 2.16
CA ASN A 450 -19.34 8.11 1.69
C ASN A 450 -19.93 6.80 2.19
N ILE A 451 -20.22 5.89 1.28
CA ILE A 451 -20.70 4.54 1.58
C ILE A 451 -19.75 3.52 0.96
N THR A 452 -19.31 2.56 1.74
CA THR A 452 -18.55 1.40 1.26
C THR A 452 -19.43 0.17 1.38
N TYR A 453 -19.67 -0.50 0.25
CA TYR A 453 -20.30 -1.82 0.23
C TYR A 453 -19.20 -2.89 0.15
N PRO A 454 -19.34 -3.99 0.89
CA PRO A 454 -18.32 -5.04 0.91
C PRO A 454 -18.35 -5.81 -0.43
N PRO A 455 -17.25 -6.51 -0.79
CA PRO A 455 -17.06 -7.10 -2.11
C PRO A 455 -18.09 -8.18 -2.47
N GLU A 456 -18.79 -8.75 -1.49
CA GLU A 456 -19.88 -9.72 -1.68
C GLU A 456 -21.09 -9.11 -2.42
N ILE A 457 -21.13 -7.79 -2.59
CA ILE A 457 -22.11 -7.12 -3.43
C ILE A 457 -22.14 -7.69 -4.87
N TRP A 458 -21.02 -8.21 -5.36
CA TRP A 458 -20.87 -8.82 -6.68
C TRP A 458 -21.28 -10.30 -6.74
N ARG A 459 -21.56 -10.96 -5.61
CA ARG A 459 -21.69 -12.43 -5.53
C ARG A 459 -22.83 -13.01 -6.39
N LYS A 460 -23.96 -12.31 -6.53
CA LYS A 460 -25.10 -12.79 -7.32
C LYS A 460 -25.01 -12.43 -8.80
N ASN A 461 -24.26 -11.37 -9.12
CA ASN A 461 -23.98 -10.93 -10.46
C ASN A 461 -22.65 -10.17 -10.46
N ASP A 462 -21.61 -10.85 -10.96
CA ASP A 462 -20.25 -10.34 -10.94
C ASP A 462 -20.05 -9.15 -11.90
N LYS A 463 -20.95 -8.94 -12.86
CA LYS A 463 -20.81 -7.87 -13.85
C LYS A 463 -21.45 -6.57 -13.41
N GLU A 464 -22.60 -6.66 -12.73
CA GLU A 464 -23.46 -5.49 -12.46
C GLU A 464 -24.26 -5.66 -11.18
N VAL A 465 -24.37 -4.57 -10.42
CA VAL A 465 -25.24 -4.49 -9.24
C VAL A 465 -26.11 -3.24 -9.30
N LYS A 466 -27.33 -3.38 -8.80
CA LYS A 466 -28.28 -2.27 -8.64
C LYS A 466 -28.46 -1.95 -7.16
N ARG A 467 -28.41 -0.67 -6.82
CA ARG A 467 -28.66 -0.15 -5.48
C ARG A 467 -29.80 0.86 -5.52
N VAL A 468 -30.79 0.64 -4.66
CA VAL A 468 -31.84 1.62 -4.43
C VAL A 468 -31.41 2.55 -3.29
N ILE A 469 -31.50 3.85 -3.52
CA ILE A 469 -31.11 4.90 -2.58
C ILE A 469 -32.32 5.78 -2.35
N ALA A 470 -32.73 5.93 -1.09
CA ALA A 470 -33.77 6.84 -0.67
C ALA A 470 -33.13 8.00 0.08
N SER A 471 -33.44 9.24 -0.33
CA SER A 471 -32.81 10.44 0.21
C SER A 471 -33.83 11.57 0.38
N GLU A 472 -33.66 12.37 1.43
CA GLU A 472 -34.40 13.62 1.65
C GLU A 472 -33.85 14.76 0.77
N LYS A 473 -32.62 14.61 0.29
CA LYS A 473 -31.88 15.58 -0.52
C LYS A 473 -31.64 15.03 -1.93
N GLU A 474 -31.69 15.92 -2.92
CA GLU A 474 -31.38 15.54 -4.30
C GLU A 474 -29.89 15.19 -4.44
N ILE A 475 -29.60 14.02 -5.01
CA ILE A 475 -28.25 13.62 -5.41
C ILE A 475 -27.91 14.31 -6.72
N THR A 476 -26.79 15.04 -6.74
CA THR A 476 -26.27 15.77 -7.90
C THR A 476 -24.95 15.18 -8.41
N GLY A 477 -24.31 14.30 -7.64
CA GLY A 477 -23.09 13.62 -8.04
C GLY A 477 -22.94 12.25 -7.39
N ILE A 478 -22.41 11.30 -8.14
CA ILE A 478 -21.98 9.97 -7.67
C ILE A 478 -20.57 9.76 -8.19
N VAL A 479 -19.64 9.38 -7.31
CA VAL A 479 -18.26 9.05 -7.68
C VAL A 479 -17.88 7.72 -7.04
N VAL A 480 -17.49 6.75 -7.86
CA VAL A 480 -16.88 5.49 -7.42
C VAL A 480 -15.39 5.72 -7.13
N ASP A 481 -14.93 5.16 -6.03
CA ASP A 481 -13.55 5.22 -5.54
C ASP A 481 -12.94 6.65 -5.57
N PRO A 482 -13.56 7.62 -4.87
CA PRO A 482 -13.18 9.04 -4.93
C PRO A 482 -11.74 9.30 -4.46
N ARG A 483 -11.13 8.36 -3.72
CA ARG A 483 -9.79 8.45 -3.16
C ARG A 483 -8.78 7.54 -3.87
N ALA A 484 -9.18 6.86 -4.95
CA ALA A 484 -8.35 5.95 -5.73
C ALA A 484 -7.69 4.84 -4.87
N GLU A 485 -8.47 4.22 -3.99
CA GLU A 485 -8.06 3.19 -3.05
C GLU A 485 -7.93 1.80 -3.68
N THR A 486 -8.53 1.58 -4.86
CA THR A 486 -8.69 0.22 -5.42
C THR A 486 -7.81 -0.09 -6.63
N ALA A 487 -7.01 0.88 -7.09
CA ALA A 487 -6.23 0.79 -8.33
C ALA A 487 -7.09 0.59 -9.60
N ASP A 488 -8.23 1.27 -9.66
CA ASP A 488 -9.08 1.33 -10.85
C ASP A 488 -8.30 1.84 -12.07
N ILE A 489 -8.32 1.07 -13.17
CA ILE A 489 -7.56 1.41 -14.37
C ILE A 489 -8.29 2.39 -15.30
N ASP A 490 -9.61 2.57 -15.15
CA ASP A 490 -10.43 3.45 -15.99
C ASP A 490 -11.35 4.35 -15.15
N VAL A 491 -10.77 5.43 -14.65
CA VAL A 491 -11.52 6.46 -13.89
C VAL A 491 -12.53 7.26 -14.73
N THR A 492 -12.62 7.04 -16.05
CA THR A 492 -13.53 7.80 -16.92
C THR A 492 -15.00 7.40 -16.75
N ASN A 493 -15.26 6.21 -16.21
CA ASN A 493 -16.60 5.68 -16.00
C ASN A 493 -17.09 5.81 -14.53
N ASN A 494 -16.24 6.27 -13.61
CA ASN A 494 -16.51 6.30 -12.16
C ASN A 494 -17.53 7.37 -11.73
N ALA A 495 -17.92 8.30 -12.61
CA ALA A 495 -18.70 9.47 -12.22
C ALA A 495 -20.04 9.59 -12.94
N TRP A 496 -21.07 9.95 -12.18
CA TRP A 496 -22.34 10.45 -12.68
C TRP A 496 -22.65 11.85 -12.09
N PRO A 497 -23.08 12.83 -12.91
CA PRO A 497 -23.03 12.82 -14.37
C PRO A 497 -21.59 12.61 -14.87
N LYS A 498 -21.43 12.02 -16.06
CA LYS A 498 -20.10 11.82 -16.64
C LYS A 498 -19.39 13.17 -16.72
N LYS A 499 -18.26 13.28 -16.05
CA LYS A 499 -17.42 14.48 -16.13
C LYS A 499 -16.81 14.51 -17.51
N GLU A 500 -16.98 15.61 -18.25
CA GLU A 500 -16.22 15.84 -19.47
C GLU A 500 -14.73 15.93 -19.09
N GLN A 501 -13.96 14.86 -19.35
CA GLN A 501 -12.52 14.94 -19.23
C GLN A 501 -11.98 15.79 -20.38
N GLN A 502 -11.31 16.90 -20.06
CA GLN A 502 -10.52 17.62 -21.06
C GLN A 502 -9.45 16.68 -21.59
N SER A 503 -9.46 16.43 -22.90
CA SER A 503 -8.46 15.57 -23.53
C SER A 503 -7.06 16.15 -23.31
N ASP A 504 -6.02 15.31 -23.41
CA ASP A 504 -4.64 15.80 -23.35
C ASP A 504 -4.33 16.79 -24.48
N PHE A 505 -5.06 16.68 -25.60
CA PHE A 505 -5.04 17.67 -26.67
C PHE A 505 -5.68 19.01 -26.27
N ASP A 506 -6.77 19.00 -25.50
CA ASP A 506 -7.40 20.22 -24.98
C ASP A 506 -6.54 20.90 -23.90
N LYS A 507 -5.89 20.10 -23.04
CA LYS A 507 -4.89 20.59 -22.08
C LYS A 507 -3.70 21.21 -22.80
N PHE A 508 -3.19 20.57 -23.85
CA PHE A 508 -2.10 21.08 -24.69
C PHE A 508 -2.48 22.36 -25.44
N LYS A 509 -3.70 22.44 -26.00
CA LYS A 509 -4.22 23.66 -26.63
C LYS A 509 -4.29 24.83 -25.64
N LYS A 510 -4.73 24.58 -24.40
CA LYS A 510 -4.72 25.60 -23.35
C LYS A 510 -3.31 26.03 -22.96
N SER A 511 -2.34 25.11 -22.89
CA SER A 511 -0.95 25.46 -22.59
C SER A 511 -0.28 26.28 -23.70
N ILE A 512 -0.75 26.16 -24.96
CA ILE A 512 -0.28 26.99 -26.08
C ILE A 512 -0.98 28.36 -26.12
N LYS A 513 -2.27 28.44 -25.77
CA LYS A 513 -3.02 29.70 -25.73
C LYS A 513 -2.68 30.61 -24.55
N GLY A 514 -1.91 30.12 -23.58
CA GLY A 514 -1.44 30.87 -22.41
C GLY A 514 0.00 31.36 -22.49
N LYS A 515 0.60 31.43 -23.68
CA LYS A 515 1.91 32.07 -23.93
C LYS A 515 1.79 33.29 -24.82
#